data_AF-A0A2A5CNF2-F1
#
_entry.id   AF-A0A2A5CNF2-F1
#
_cell.length_a   1.000
_cell.length_b   1.000
_cell.length_c   1.000
_cell.angle_alpha   90.00
_cell.angle_beta   90.00
_cell.angle_gamma   90.00
#
_symmetry.space_group_name_H-M   'P 1'
#
loop_
_entity.id
_entity.type
_entity.pdbx_description
1 polymer ?
#
loop_
_entity_poly.entity_id
_entity_poly.type
_entity_poly.pdbx_seq_one_letter_code
_entity_poly.pdbx_strand_id
1 'polypeptide(L)'
;MQVGSWTLDLSQTENSQCLLTGTKNTMHDGQGDTPIYLEVSLKHITLHTKSNIDTSYADTGVFIGNQPIATIETLYTPTSVRFSSQYATLITSMKKHPTLEIELGFWPSWPVTHPYHASIVNESFESAYLALEKCNALL
;
A
#
# COMPACT_ATOMS: atom_id res chain seq x y z
N MET A 1 16.50 -3.70 7.70
CA MET A 1 16.84 -2.49 8.52
C MET A 1 15.57 -1.73 8.83
N GLN A 2 15.30 -1.38 10.08
CA GLN A 2 14.08 -0.63 10.45
C GLN A 2 14.31 0.89 10.43
N VAL A 3 13.36 1.64 9.85
CA VAL A 3 13.31 3.11 9.80
C VAL A 3 11.89 3.55 10.18
N GLY A 4 11.66 3.78 11.48
CA GLY A 4 10.34 4.09 12.00
C GLY A 4 9.34 2.95 11.75
N SER A 5 8.25 3.26 11.03
CA SER A 5 7.20 2.31 10.65
C SER A 5 7.53 1.45 9.42
N TRP A 6 8.74 1.59 8.88
CA TRP A 6 9.18 0.93 7.65
C TRP A 6 10.34 -0.02 7.90
N THR A 7 10.35 -1.14 7.17
CA THR A 7 11.47 -2.10 7.14
C THR A 7 12.05 -2.14 5.74
N LEU A 8 13.34 -1.82 5.62
CA LEU A 8 14.13 -1.90 4.39
C LEU A 8 14.84 -3.25 4.30
N ASP A 9 14.54 -4.04 3.27
CA ASP A 9 15.17 -5.34 3.04
C ASP A 9 15.50 -5.56 1.56
N LEU A 10 16.33 -6.57 1.26
CA LEU A 10 16.59 -7.02 -0.10
C LEU A 10 15.40 -7.85 -0.59
N SER A 11 14.94 -7.57 -1.81
CA SER A 11 13.90 -8.33 -2.48
C SER A 11 14.33 -9.78 -2.69
N GLN A 12 13.44 -10.70 -2.33
CA GLN A 12 13.64 -12.13 -2.57
C GLN A 12 13.07 -12.59 -3.92
N THR A 13 12.25 -11.75 -4.55
CA THR A 13 11.46 -12.08 -5.74
C THR A 13 11.88 -11.30 -6.97
N GLU A 14 12.35 -10.06 -6.80
CA GLU A 14 12.99 -9.27 -7.84
C GLU A 14 14.50 -9.26 -7.62
N ASN A 15 15.25 -9.92 -8.52
CA ASN A 15 16.71 -10.00 -8.42
C ASN A 15 17.33 -8.61 -8.20
N SER A 16 18.11 -8.48 -7.13
CA SER A 16 18.94 -7.31 -6.81
C SER A 16 18.19 -5.98 -6.74
N GLN A 17 17.10 -5.91 -5.97
CA GLN A 17 16.50 -4.64 -5.57
C GLN A 17 16.28 -4.60 -4.06
N CYS A 18 16.37 -3.42 -3.45
CA CYS A 18 15.88 -3.21 -2.09
C CYS A 18 14.41 -2.77 -2.14
N LEU A 19 13.65 -3.13 -1.11
CA LEU A 19 12.23 -2.81 -0.93
C LEU A 19 11.98 -2.27 0.48
N LEU A 20 10.99 -1.41 0.63
CA LEU A 20 10.42 -1.05 1.93
C LEU A 20 9.12 -1.80 2.16
N THR A 21 8.96 -2.36 3.35
CA THR A 21 7.69 -2.93 3.82
C THR A 21 7.20 -2.13 5.03
N GLY A 22 5.96 -1.65 4.95
CA GLY A 22 5.31 -0.95 6.06
C GLY A 22 4.81 -1.92 7.14
N THR A 23 4.55 -1.40 8.33
CA THR A 23 3.90 -2.16 9.40
C THR A 23 2.55 -2.73 8.95
N LYS A 24 2.26 -3.96 9.38
CA LYS A 24 0.98 -4.62 9.12
C LYS A 24 -0.10 -4.03 10.02
N ASN A 25 -1.15 -3.52 9.38
CA ASN A 25 -2.38 -3.09 10.04
C ASN A 25 -3.48 -4.11 9.76
N THR A 26 -4.63 -3.97 10.41
CA THR A 26 -5.80 -4.81 10.18
C THR A 26 -6.91 -4.00 9.54
N MET A 27 -7.59 -4.60 8.57
CA MET A 27 -8.78 -4.06 7.92
C MET A 27 -9.89 -5.11 8.01
N HIS A 28 -11.12 -4.68 8.33
CA HIS A 28 -12.27 -5.57 8.27
C HIS A 28 -12.61 -5.88 6.81
N ASP A 29 -12.96 -7.12 6.48
CA ASP A 29 -13.27 -7.54 5.10
C ASP A 29 -14.73 -8.01 4.92
N GLY A 30 -15.56 -7.82 5.95
CA GLY A 30 -16.95 -8.26 5.98
C GLY A 30 -17.16 -9.66 6.55
N GLN A 31 -16.11 -10.48 6.66
CA GLN A 31 -16.16 -11.80 7.31
C GLN A 31 -15.27 -11.87 8.54
N GLY A 32 -14.22 -11.05 8.59
CA GLY A 32 -13.28 -10.95 9.68
C GLY A 32 -12.26 -9.86 9.41
N ASP A 33 -11.05 -10.03 9.96
CA ASP A 33 -9.96 -9.08 9.77
C ASP A 33 -8.91 -9.67 8.84
N THR A 34 -8.52 -8.89 7.82
CA THR A 34 -7.39 -9.16 6.96
C THR A 34 -6.21 -8.26 7.33
N PRO A 35 -4.96 -8.78 7.36
CA PRO A 35 -3.80 -7.91 7.40
C PRO A 35 -3.75 -7.06 6.13
N ILE A 36 -3.31 -5.81 6.29
CA ILE A 36 -3.08 -4.86 5.21
C ILE A 36 -1.74 -4.15 5.43
N TYR A 37 -0.93 -4.03 4.37
CA TYR A 37 0.36 -3.33 4.42
C TYR A 37 0.82 -2.90 3.04
N LEU A 38 1.76 -1.95 3.01
CA LEU A 38 2.37 -1.45 1.78
C LEU A 38 3.77 -2.05 1.60
N GLU A 39 4.10 -2.36 0.35
CA GLU A 39 5.45 -2.63 -0.13
C GLU A 39 5.81 -1.54 -1.15
N VAL A 40 7.01 -0.97 -1.04
CA VAL A 40 7.47 0.14 -1.88
C VAL A 40 8.80 -0.21 -2.53
N SER A 41 8.83 -0.15 -3.86
CA SER A 41 10.04 -0.16 -4.67
C SER A 41 10.32 1.23 -5.25
N LEU A 42 11.38 1.36 -6.06
CA LEU A 42 11.66 2.59 -6.83
C LEU A 42 10.76 2.77 -8.06
N LYS A 43 9.88 1.81 -8.36
CA LYS A 43 9.05 1.82 -9.59
C LYS A 43 7.55 1.77 -9.31
N HIS A 44 7.16 1.13 -8.22
CA HIS A 44 5.77 0.90 -7.90
C HIS A 44 5.57 0.73 -6.40
N ILE A 45 4.32 0.96 -5.97
CA ILE A 45 3.85 0.64 -4.62
C ILE A 45 2.85 -0.51 -4.75
N THR A 46 2.97 -1.52 -3.91
CA THR A 46 2.03 -2.64 -3.85
C THR A 46 1.32 -2.62 -2.50
N LEU A 47 -0.01 -2.56 -2.51
CA LEU A 47 -0.84 -2.79 -1.35
C LEU A 47 -1.18 -4.28 -1.26
N HIS A 48 -0.91 -4.89 -0.12
CA HIS A 48 -1.15 -6.30 0.12
C HIS A 48 -2.28 -6.52 1.11
N THR A 49 -3.15 -7.48 0.80
CA THR A 49 -4.16 -8.04 1.69
C THR A 49 -4.00 -9.57 1.75
N LYS A 50 -4.73 -10.23 2.66
CA LYS A 50 -4.95 -11.68 2.64
C LYS A 50 -6.24 -12.05 1.91
N SER A 51 -7.26 -11.19 1.99
CA SER A 51 -8.57 -11.39 1.38
C SER A 51 -8.61 -10.88 -0.06
N ASN A 52 -9.40 -11.56 -0.90
CA ASN A 52 -9.53 -11.19 -2.31
C ASN A 52 -10.22 -9.84 -2.45
N ILE A 53 -9.59 -8.93 -3.19
CA ILE A 53 -10.06 -7.57 -3.42
C ILE A 53 -11.12 -7.61 -4.53
N ASP A 54 -12.23 -6.89 -4.30
CA ASP A 54 -13.25 -6.65 -5.31
C ASP A 54 -13.16 -5.21 -5.83
N THR A 55 -13.00 -5.08 -7.14
CA THR A 55 -12.87 -3.79 -7.85
C THR A 55 -14.21 -3.23 -8.30
N SER A 56 -15.33 -3.92 -8.02
CA SER A 56 -16.67 -3.41 -8.33
C SER A 56 -17.13 -2.27 -7.42
N TYR A 57 -16.45 -2.06 -6.30
CA TYR A 57 -16.78 -1.00 -5.35
C TYR A 57 -16.31 0.35 -5.90
N ALA A 58 -17.20 1.34 -5.85
CA ALA A 58 -16.84 2.72 -6.13
C ALA A 58 -15.96 3.29 -4.99
N ASP A 59 -15.27 4.38 -5.28
CA ASP A 59 -14.50 5.16 -4.29
C ASP A 59 -13.42 4.35 -3.55
N THR A 60 -12.87 3.32 -4.18
CA THR A 60 -11.74 2.56 -3.62
C THR A 60 -10.38 3.14 -4.03
N GLY A 61 -9.41 3.08 -3.12
CA GLY A 61 -8.08 3.64 -3.38
C GLY A 61 -7.32 4.04 -2.12
N VAL A 62 -6.40 4.97 -2.32
CA VAL A 62 -5.59 5.60 -1.28
C VAL A 62 -6.04 7.05 -1.12
N PHE A 63 -6.23 7.47 0.13
CA PHE A 63 -6.77 8.75 0.53
C PHE A 63 -5.89 9.44 1.58
N ILE A 64 -6.02 10.77 1.66
CA ILE A 64 -5.46 11.60 2.72
C ILE A 64 -6.53 12.59 3.17
N GLY A 65 -7.04 12.43 4.41
CA GLY A 65 -8.04 13.35 4.97
C GLY A 65 -9.25 13.52 4.06
N ASN A 66 -9.78 12.40 3.55
CA ASN A 66 -10.88 12.30 2.58
C ASN A 66 -10.59 12.73 1.14
N GLN A 67 -9.35 13.11 0.79
CA GLN A 67 -8.99 13.40 -0.60
C GLN A 67 -8.39 12.16 -1.28
N PRO A 68 -8.93 11.68 -2.41
CA PRO A 68 -8.33 10.57 -3.14
C PRO A 68 -6.98 11.01 -3.73
N ILE A 69 -5.93 10.27 -3.41
CA ILE A 69 -4.57 10.48 -3.95
C ILE A 69 -4.16 9.39 -4.93
N ALA A 70 -4.78 8.21 -4.86
CA ALA A 70 -4.70 7.21 -5.91
C ALA A 70 -5.96 6.34 -5.97
N THR A 71 -6.39 5.96 -7.17
CA THR A 71 -7.50 5.03 -7.38
C THR A 71 -6.98 3.64 -7.74
N ILE A 72 -7.79 2.61 -7.45
CA ILE A 72 -7.49 1.24 -7.88
C ILE A 72 -7.78 1.11 -9.37
N GLU A 73 -6.72 1.02 -10.19
CA GLU A 73 -6.86 0.76 -11.63
C GLU A 73 -6.94 -0.74 -11.93
N THR A 74 -5.95 -1.49 -11.43
CA THR A 74 -5.82 -2.93 -11.70
C THR A 74 -5.24 -3.66 -10.50
N LEU A 75 -5.75 -4.87 -10.28
CA LEU A 75 -5.14 -5.81 -9.34
C LEU A 75 -3.84 -6.38 -9.91
N TYR A 76 -2.81 -6.50 -9.07
CA TYR A 76 -1.59 -7.22 -9.40
C TYR A 76 -1.74 -8.73 -9.15
N THR A 77 -2.42 -9.07 -8.06
CA THR A 77 -2.93 -10.41 -7.74
C THR A 77 -4.34 -10.26 -7.18
N PRO A 78 -5.12 -11.33 -7.00
CA PRO A 78 -6.43 -11.23 -6.35
C PRO A 78 -6.40 -10.56 -4.96
N THR A 79 -5.25 -10.54 -4.28
CA THR A 79 -5.08 -9.98 -2.93
C THR A 79 -4.09 -8.81 -2.91
N SER A 80 -3.82 -8.17 -4.06
CA SER A 80 -2.94 -7.00 -4.09
C SER A 80 -3.26 -6.02 -5.20
N VAL A 81 -3.06 -4.74 -4.89
CA VAL A 81 -3.17 -3.62 -5.84
C VAL A 81 -1.78 -3.08 -6.09
N ARG A 82 -1.43 -2.83 -7.34
CA ARG A 82 -0.15 -2.20 -7.70
C ARG A 82 -0.39 -0.82 -8.31
N PHE A 83 0.21 0.19 -7.69
CA PHE A 83 0.19 1.58 -8.14
C PHE A 83 1.51 1.90 -8.87
N SER A 84 1.48 1.85 -10.21
CA SER A 84 2.63 2.21 -11.06
C SER A 84 2.41 3.53 -11.80
N SER A 85 1.24 3.71 -12.43
CA SER A 85 0.82 4.96 -13.09
C SER A 85 0.78 6.16 -12.15
N GLN A 86 0.32 5.93 -10.91
CA GLN A 86 0.12 6.95 -9.88
C GLN A 86 1.26 7.00 -8.85
N TYR A 87 2.38 6.33 -9.14
CA TYR A 87 3.52 6.18 -8.22
C TYR A 87 4.08 7.52 -7.74
N ALA A 88 4.40 8.44 -8.66
CA ALA A 88 5.03 9.71 -8.31
C ALA A 88 4.14 10.57 -7.39
N THR A 89 2.82 10.56 -7.63
CA THR A 89 1.82 11.24 -6.80
C THR A 89 1.81 10.63 -5.40
N LEU A 90 1.72 9.30 -5.30
CA LEU A 90 1.73 8.59 -4.02
C LEU A 90 3.01 8.86 -3.22
N ILE A 91 4.20 8.74 -3.82
CA ILE A 91 5.47 9.01 -3.13
C ILE A 91 5.51 10.45 -2.59
N THR A 92 5.09 11.42 -3.40
CA THR A 92 5.07 12.84 -3.00
C THR A 92 4.13 13.06 -1.82
N SER A 93 2.97 12.44 -1.83
CA SER A 93 1.99 12.50 -0.74
C SER A 93 2.51 11.78 0.51
N MET A 94 3.02 10.57 0.37
CA MET A 94 3.57 9.78 1.48
C MET A 94 4.76 10.48 2.16
N LYS A 95 5.57 11.28 1.45
CA LYS A 95 6.64 12.06 2.09
C LYS A 95 6.11 13.15 3.03
N LYS A 96 4.88 13.62 2.84
CA LYS A 96 4.31 14.78 3.55
C LYS A 96 3.33 14.43 4.66
N HIS A 97 2.77 13.23 4.64
CA HIS A 97 1.67 12.85 5.52
C HIS A 97 2.03 11.64 6.38
N PRO A 98 1.85 11.68 7.71
CA PRO A 98 2.25 10.58 8.60
C PRO A 98 1.30 9.38 8.57
N THR A 99 0.14 9.52 7.93
CA THR A 99 -0.90 8.50 7.83
C THR A 99 -1.50 8.51 6.43
N LEU A 100 -1.90 7.33 5.94
CA LEU A 100 -2.64 7.14 4.71
C LEU A 100 -3.94 6.42 5.03
N GLU A 101 -5.00 6.73 4.31
CA GLU A 101 -6.29 6.06 4.41
C GLU A 101 -6.45 5.14 3.19
N ILE A 102 -6.91 3.92 3.41
CA ILE A 102 -7.15 2.95 2.35
C ILE A 102 -8.60 2.52 2.38
N GLU A 103 -9.24 2.55 1.22
CA GLU A 103 -10.60 2.05 1.03
C GLU A 103 -10.62 0.93 -0.01
N LEU A 104 -11.10 -0.26 0.38
CA LEU A 104 -11.15 -1.46 -0.46
C LEU A 104 -12.50 -2.18 -0.37
N GLY A 105 -12.94 -2.77 -1.48
CA GLY A 105 -13.96 -3.82 -1.49
C GLY A 105 -13.34 -5.22 -1.37
N PHE A 106 -14.09 -6.20 -0.84
CA PHE A 106 -13.64 -7.59 -0.74
C PHE A 106 -14.67 -8.59 -1.29
N TRP A 107 -14.17 -9.71 -1.83
CA TRP A 107 -14.98 -10.83 -2.29
C TRP A 107 -15.19 -11.86 -1.17
N PRO A 108 -16.38 -12.48 -1.04
CA PRO A 108 -17.60 -12.30 -1.84
C PRO A 108 -18.31 -11.00 -1.52
N SER A 109 -18.76 -10.31 -2.56
CA SER A 109 -19.27 -8.96 -2.47
C SER A 109 -20.79 -8.86 -2.45
N TRP A 110 -21.54 -9.97 -2.34
CA TRP A 110 -23.01 -9.92 -2.38
C TRP A 110 -23.64 -9.94 -0.98
N PRO A 111 -24.49 -8.94 -0.64
CA PRO A 111 -24.79 -7.72 -1.41
C PRO A 111 -23.65 -6.69 -1.36
N VAL A 112 -23.44 -5.92 -2.43
CA VAL A 112 -22.40 -4.87 -2.47
C VAL A 112 -22.88 -3.73 -1.59
N THR A 113 -22.14 -3.43 -0.53
CA THR A 113 -22.50 -2.41 0.47
C THR A 113 -21.59 -1.18 0.35
N HIS A 114 -20.53 -1.12 1.14
CA HIS A 114 -19.59 -0.01 1.23
C HIS A 114 -18.16 -0.56 1.20
N PRO A 115 -17.16 0.22 0.74
CA PRO A 115 -15.77 -0.18 0.91
C PRO A 115 -15.41 -0.18 2.41
N TYR A 116 -14.43 -1.01 2.76
CA TYR A 116 -13.86 -1.08 4.09
C TYR A 116 -12.65 -0.18 4.18
N HIS A 117 -12.48 0.44 5.35
CA HIS A 117 -11.48 1.45 5.60
C HIS A 117 -10.40 0.95 6.55
N ALA A 118 -9.15 1.32 6.28
CA ALA A 118 -8.07 1.22 7.26
C ALA A 118 -7.09 2.39 7.11
N SER A 119 -6.61 2.89 8.25
CA SER A 119 -5.51 3.85 8.27
C SER A 119 -4.18 3.11 8.37
N ILE A 120 -3.25 3.39 7.45
CA ILE A 120 -1.88 2.87 7.46
C ILE A 120 -0.95 3.93 8.04
N VAL A 121 -0.11 3.52 8.99
CA VAL A 121 0.95 4.37 9.55
C VAL A 121 2.04 4.57 8.49
N ASN A 122 2.40 5.82 8.24
CA ASN A 122 3.37 6.25 7.24
C ASN A 122 4.45 7.16 7.86
N GLU A 123 4.62 7.10 9.19
CA GLU A 123 5.64 7.85 9.91
C GLU A 123 7.05 7.49 9.43
N SER A 124 7.93 8.50 9.34
CA SER A 124 9.32 8.38 8.87
C SER A 124 9.48 7.89 7.43
N PHE A 125 8.43 7.94 6.60
CA PHE A 125 8.51 7.48 5.22
C PHE A 125 9.57 8.20 4.39
N GLU A 126 9.72 9.51 4.52
CA GLU A 126 10.73 10.25 3.75
C GLU A 126 12.16 9.73 4.03
N SER A 127 12.50 9.53 5.31
CA SER A 127 13.78 8.95 5.72
C SER A 127 13.94 7.50 5.24
N ALA A 128 12.87 6.70 5.31
CA ALA A 128 12.88 5.33 4.82
C ALA A 128 13.10 5.26 3.30
N TYR A 129 12.45 6.16 2.55
CA TYR A 129 12.57 6.26 1.10
C TYR A 129 13.97 6.70 0.68
N LEU A 130 14.60 7.64 1.40
CA LEU A 130 16.01 7.99 1.17
C LEU A 130 16.94 6.79 1.41
N ALA A 131 16.65 5.95 2.41
CA ALA A 131 17.41 4.73 2.66
C ALA A 131 17.21 3.69 1.53
N LEU A 132 15.98 3.58 0.99
CA LEU A 132 15.66 2.75 -0.16
C LEU A 132 16.45 3.16 -1.41
N GLU A 133 16.50 4.45 -1.72
CA GLU A 133 17.26 4.99 -2.85
C GLU A 133 18.76 4.66 -2.71
N LYS A 134 19.34 4.90 -1.52
CA LYS A 134 20.74 4.58 -1.25
C LYS A 134 21.03 3.09 -1.36
N CYS A 135 20.15 2.24 -0.84
CA CYS A 135 20.32 0.80 -0.89
C CYS A 135 20.36 0.28 -2.33
N ASN A 136 19.41 0.71 -3.16
CA ASN A 136 19.37 0.34 -4.58
C ASN A 136 20.53 0.91 -5.40
N ALA A 137 21.12 2.04 -5.00
CA ALA A 137 22.30 2.60 -5.66
C ALA A 137 23.60 1.81 -5.37
N LEU A 138 23.59 0.88 -4.39
CA LEU A 138 24.72 0.04 -4.02
C LEU A 138 24.63 -1.40 -4.55
N LEU A 139 23.55 -1.73 -5.28
CA LEU A 139 23.32 -3.02 -5.92
C LEU A 139 23.83 -3.02 -7.37
#